data_AF-A0A1M6KBZ8-F1
#
_entry.id   AF-A0A1M6KBZ8-F1
#
_cell.length_a   1.000
_cell.length_b   1.000
_cell.length_c   1.000
_cell.angle_alpha   90.00
_cell.angle_beta   90.00
_cell.angle_gamma   90.00
#
_symmetry.space_group_name_H-M   'P 1'
#
loop_
_entity.id
_entity.type
_entity.pdbx_description
1 polymer ?
#
loop_
_entity_poly.entity_id
_entity_poly.type
_entity_poly.pdbx_seq_one_letter_code
_entity_poly.pdbx_strand_id
1 'polypeptide(L)'
;MTDPTLQMYLLAFMVVTTWLMVFWSQFRKMISVKLETRNIEDVARYNRLKRIGGWYWAIFSVFGIMTVIYAIAPDLYFLFLPLDMFHHPVINTMGLLILKISVVWIVIAQLDIDKELYKYSRNIQSLSAMELVNYTERKLLSGMLVLFVGYFTTITNIIGLLLVIVGFVIHTRVFSSKATTPC
;
A
#
# COMPACT_ATOMS: atom_id res chain seq x y z
N MET A 1 -24.94 -10.79 8.44
CA MET A 1 -24.62 -12.14 7.91
C MET A 1 -23.56 -11.96 6.83
N THR A 2 -22.43 -12.65 6.94
CA THR A 2 -21.31 -12.54 5.98
C THR A 2 -21.66 -13.25 4.68
N ASP A 3 -21.51 -12.57 3.53
CA ASP A 3 -21.75 -13.18 2.22
C ASP A 3 -20.61 -14.16 1.86
N PRO A 4 -20.89 -15.46 1.62
CA PRO A 4 -19.87 -16.46 1.33
C PRO A 4 -19.13 -16.18 0.02
N THR A 5 -19.77 -15.55 -0.96
CA THR A 5 -19.10 -15.18 -2.22
C THR A 5 -18.07 -14.08 -1.98
N LEU A 6 -18.43 -13.08 -1.17
CA LEU A 6 -17.53 -11.99 -0.79
C LEU A 6 -16.32 -12.48 0.00
N GLN A 7 -16.54 -13.44 0.92
CA GLN A 7 -15.46 -14.09 1.68
C GLN A 7 -14.43 -14.73 0.76
N MET A 8 -14.89 -15.52 -0.21
CA MET A 8 -13.99 -16.20 -1.15
C MET A 8 -13.22 -15.21 -2.02
N TYR A 9 -13.89 -14.17 -2.55
CA TYR A 9 -13.24 -13.16 -3.38
C TYR A 9 -12.19 -12.35 -2.63
N LEU A 10 -12.49 -11.92 -1.40
CA LEU A 10 -11.56 -11.15 -0.60
C LEU A 10 -10.36 -11.97 -0.14
N LEU A 11 -10.59 -13.22 0.26
CA LEU A 11 -9.50 -14.12 0.63
C LEU A 11 -8.59 -14.38 -0.58
N ALA A 12 -9.16 -14.73 -1.73
CA ALA A 12 -8.40 -14.93 -2.96
C ALA A 12 -7.63 -13.67 -3.36
N PHE A 13 -8.27 -12.49 -3.26
CA PHE A 13 -7.63 -11.21 -3.54
C PHE A 13 -6.45 -10.93 -2.60
N MET A 14 -6.61 -11.15 -1.29
CA MET A 14 -5.53 -10.95 -0.32
C MET A 14 -4.38 -11.94 -0.51
N VAL A 15 -4.68 -13.19 -0.87
CA VAL A 15 -3.65 -14.18 -1.22
C VAL A 15 -2.89 -13.74 -2.47
N VAL A 16 -3.58 -13.35 -3.54
CA VAL A 16 -2.93 -12.91 -4.80
C VAL A 16 -2.09 -11.66 -4.57
N THR A 17 -2.61 -10.67 -3.84
CA THR A 17 -1.87 -9.44 -3.55
C THR A 17 -0.67 -9.69 -2.64
N THR A 18 -0.82 -10.51 -1.59
CA THR A 18 0.30 -10.89 -0.73
C THR A 18 1.36 -11.65 -1.52
N TRP A 19 0.95 -12.61 -2.37
CA TRP A 19 1.86 -13.37 -3.22
C TRP A 19 2.62 -12.46 -4.19
N LEU A 20 1.92 -11.54 -4.87
CA LEU A 20 2.54 -10.53 -5.74
C LEU A 20 3.57 -9.69 -4.97
N MET A 21 3.21 -9.18 -3.79
CA MET A 21 4.12 -8.34 -3.02
C MET A 21 5.34 -9.10 -2.49
N VAL A 22 5.17 -10.33 -1.99
CA VAL A 22 6.27 -11.17 -1.50
C VAL A 22 7.19 -11.56 -2.65
N PHE A 23 6.63 -12.01 -3.76
CA PHE A 23 7.38 -12.34 -4.97
C PHE A 23 8.19 -11.14 -5.46
N TRP A 24 7.57 -9.95 -5.48
CA TRP A 24 8.24 -8.70 -5.85
C TRP A 24 9.37 -8.35 -4.88
N SER A 25 9.18 -8.56 -3.59
CA SER A 25 10.23 -8.32 -2.59
C SER A 25 11.43 -9.24 -2.80
N GLN A 26 11.25 -10.48 -3.26
CA GLN A 26 12.35 -11.39 -3.56
C GLN A 26 13.07 -10.98 -4.85
N PHE A 27 12.31 -10.59 -5.88
CA PHE A 27 12.87 -10.11 -7.14
C PHE A 27 13.79 -8.89 -6.94
N ARG A 28 13.37 -7.91 -6.12
CA ARG A 28 14.18 -6.72 -5.81
C ARG A 28 15.47 -7.02 -5.04
N LYS A 29 15.52 -8.06 -4.22
CA LYS A 29 16.77 -8.47 -3.53
C LYS A 29 17.83 -8.96 -4.53
N MET A 30 17.40 -9.50 -5.67
CA MET A 30 18.29 -10.00 -6.72
C MET A 30 18.96 -8.85 -7.48
N ILE A 31 18.28 -7.71 -7.63
CA ILE A 31 18.78 -6.50 -8.29
C ILE A 31 19.49 -5.61 -7.25
N SER A 32 20.44 -6.15 -6.50
CA SER A 32 21.12 -5.41 -5.41
C SER A 32 21.85 -4.17 -5.94
N VAL A 33 21.14 -3.04 -5.96
CA VAL A 33 21.70 -1.72 -6.24
C VAL A 33 22.37 -1.23 -4.97
N LYS A 34 23.71 -1.26 -4.94
CA LYS A 34 24.47 -0.57 -3.90
C LYS A 34 24.25 0.94 -4.10
N LEU A 35 23.45 1.55 -3.23
CA LEU A 35 23.35 3.00 -3.15
C LEU A 35 24.69 3.54 -2.66
N GLU A 36 25.52 4.01 -3.60
CA GLU A 36 26.69 4.82 -3.27
C GLU A 36 26.16 6.24 -2.91
N THR A 37 25.78 6.40 -1.65
CA THR A 37 25.12 7.62 -1.16
C THR A 37 26.19 8.63 -0.77
N ARG A 38 26.34 9.70 -1.57
CA ARG A 38 27.38 10.72 -1.40
C ARG A 38 26.95 11.92 -0.54
N ASN A 39 25.68 12.03 -0.12
CA ASN A 39 25.13 13.18 0.62
C ASN A 39 24.25 12.77 1.83
N ILE A 40 24.45 13.43 2.97
CA ILE A 40 23.78 13.15 4.26
C ILE A 40 22.27 13.47 4.22
N GLU A 41 21.88 14.53 3.50
CA GLU A 41 20.48 14.95 3.37
C GLU A 41 19.63 13.94 2.57
N ASP A 42 20.19 13.35 1.52
CA ASP A 42 19.53 12.32 0.72
C ASP A 42 19.32 11.03 1.51
N VAL A 43 20.28 10.66 2.36
CA VAL A 43 20.18 9.52 3.27
C VAL A 43 19.06 9.74 4.30
N ALA A 44 18.95 10.95 4.86
CA ALA A 44 17.89 11.28 5.82
C ALA A 44 16.49 11.21 5.17
N ARG A 45 16.36 11.70 3.92
CA ARG A 45 15.11 11.64 3.15
C ARG A 45 14.72 10.20 2.80
N TYR A 46 15.68 9.39 2.36
CA TYR A 46 15.49 7.97 2.05
C TYR A 46 15.06 7.17 3.30
N ASN A 47 15.74 7.37 4.43
CA ASN A 47 15.39 6.69 5.69
C ASN A 47 13.98 7.06 6.18
N ARG A 48 13.57 8.33 6.03
CA ARG A 48 12.21 8.76 6.34
C ARG A 48 11.18 8.04 5.48
N LEU A 49 11.42 7.95 4.16
CA LEU A 49 10.52 7.31 3.21
C LEU A 49 10.42 5.80 3.44
N LYS A 50 11.55 5.14 3.73
CA LYS A 50 11.60 3.73 4.14
C LYS A 50 10.78 3.47 5.40
N ARG A 51 10.87 4.35 6.41
CA ARG A 51 10.06 4.26 7.65
C ARG A 51 8.57 4.41 7.37
N ILE A 52 8.19 5.32 6.49
CA ILE A 52 6.79 5.50 6.06
C ILE A 52 6.28 4.26 5.34
N GLY A 53 7.06 3.70 4.43
CA GLY A 53 6.74 2.43 3.76
C GLY A 53 6.50 1.29 4.78
N GLY A 54 7.31 1.25 5.85
CA GLY A 54 7.11 0.31 6.96
C GLY A 54 5.75 0.45 7.66
N TRP A 55 5.29 1.68 7.91
CA TRP A 55 3.97 1.93 8.49
C TRP A 55 2.82 1.48 7.58
N TYR A 56 2.93 1.74 6.27
CA TYR A 56 1.95 1.27 5.30
C TYR A 56 1.91 -0.26 5.20
N TRP A 57 3.07 -0.92 5.31
CA TRP A 57 3.14 -2.37 5.40
C TRP A 57 2.47 -2.90 6.67
N ALA A 58 2.67 -2.25 7.81
CA ALA A 58 2.00 -2.63 9.06
C ALA A 58 0.47 -2.53 8.92
N ILE A 59 -0.05 -1.44 8.34
CA ILE A 59 -1.49 -1.29 8.08
C ILE A 59 -1.99 -2.39 7.13
N PHE A 60 -1.26 -2.67 6.06
CA PHE A 60 -1.60 -3.74 5.12
C PHE A 60 -1.65 -5.11 5.80
N SER A 61 -0.70 -5.41 6.69
CA SER A 61 -0.70 -6.66 7.47
C SER A 61 -1.92 -6.77 8.38
N VAL A 62 -2.35 -5.68 9.02
CA VAL A 62 -3.58 -5.68 9.85
C VAL A 62 -4.81 -5.98 8.98
N PHE A 63 -4.95 -5.36 7.80
CA PHE A 63 -6.02 -5.70 6.85
C PHE A 63 -5.93 -7.16 6.38
N GLY A 64 -4.73 -7.70 6.23
CA GLY A 64 -4.51 -9.14 5.97
C GLY A 64 -5.13 -10.01 7.06
N ILE A 65 -4.79 -9.74 8.32
CA ILE A 65 -5.32 -10.47 9.48
C ILE A 65 -6.84 -10.34 9.55
N MET A 66 -7.39 -9.14 9.34
CA MET A 66 -8.83 -8.91 9.30
C MET A 66 -9.52 -9.78 8.23
N THR A 67 -8.91 -9.93 7.06
CA THR A 67 -9.46 -10.75 5.97
C THR A 67 -9.44 -12.22 6.31
N VAL A 68 -8.34 -12.70 6.91
CA VAL A 68 -8.21 -14.09 7.34
C VAL A 68 -9.26 -14.41 8.40
N ILE A 69 -9.47 -13.52 9.38
CA ILE A 69 -10.52 -13.69 10.39
C ILE A 69 -11.91 -13.66 9.74
N TYR A 70 -12.18 -12.71 8.84
CA TYR A 70 -13.45 -12.62 8.12
C TYR A 70 -13.79 -13.89 7.31
N ALA A 71 -12.76 -14.57 6.76
CA ALA A 71 -12.95 -15.75 5.93
C ALA A 71 -12.97 -17.08 6.70
N ILE A 72 -12.12 -17.24 7.73
CA ILE A 72 -11.93 -18.52 8.42
C ILE A 72 -12.73 -18.58 9.74
N ALA A 73 -12.85 -17.45 10.43
CA ALA A 73 -13.51 -17.36 11.73
C ALA A 73 -14.46 -16.15 11.76
N PRO A 74 -15.56 -16.18 10.96
CA PRO A 74 -16.50 -15.06 10.89
C PRO A 74 -17.12 -14.73 12.26
N ASP A 75 -17.19 -15.71 13.17
CA ASP A 75 -17.64 -15.50 14.55
C ASP A 75 -16.73 -14.59 15.37
N LEU A 76 -15.47 -14.36 14.95
CA LEU A 76 -14.55 -13.41 15.58
C LEU A 76 -14.58 -12.03 14.91
N TYR A 77 -15.31 -11.88 13.81
CA TYR A 77 -15.34 -10.64 13.04
C TYR A 77 -16.02 -9.48 13.81
N PHE A 78 -16.85 -9.78 14.82
CA PHE A 78 -17.43 -8.75 15.70
C PHE A 78 -16.36 -7.91 16.41
N LEU A 79 -15.15 -8.45 16.63
CA LEU A 79 -14.03 -7.73 17.25
C LEU A 79 -13.63 -6.49 16.45
N PHE A 80 -13.88 -6.49 15.14
CA PHE A 80 -13.59 -5.35 14.27
C PHE A 80 -14.71 -4.30 14.24
N LEU A 81 -15.79 -4.53 14.99
CA LEU A 81 -16.98 -3.68 15.06
C LEU A 81 -17.55 -3.42 13.65
N PRO A 82 -18.14 -4.45 13.02
CA PRO A 82 -18.77 -4.30 11.71
C PRO A 82 -19.92 -3.30 11.77
N LEU A 83 -20.05 -2.51 10.71
CA LEU A 83 -21.18 -1.59 10.55
C LEU A 83 -22.21 -2.22 9.62
N ASP A 84 -23.10 -3.04 10.17
CA ASP A 84 -24.10 -3.78 9.41
C ASP A 84 -25.01 -2.88 8.55
N MET A 85 -25.23 -1.63 8.98
CA MET A 85 -26.01 -0.64 8.21
C MET A 85 -25.41 -0.29 6.85
N PHE A 86 -24.10 -0.50 6.65
CA PHE A 86 -23.40 -0.23 5.40
C PHE A 86 -23.17 -1.49 4.55
N HIS A 87 -23.68 -2.64 4.98
CA HIS A 87 -23.55 -3.90 4.26
C HIS A 87 -24.53 -3.96 3.08
N HIS A 88 -24.28 -3.13 2.07
CA HIS A 88 -25.07 -3.09 0.84
C HIS A 88 -24.28 -3.69 -0.32
N PRO A 89 -24.85 -4.60 -1.12
CA PRO A 89 -24.12 -5.32 -2.17
C PRO A 89 -23.47 -4.38 -3.20
N VAL A 90 -24.11 -3.25 -3.50
CA VAL A 90 -23.57 -2.22 -4.40
C VAL A 90 -22.29 -1.58 -3.81
N ILE A 91 -22.28 -1.27 -2.52
CA ILE A 91 -21.12 -0.66 -1.84
C ILE A 91 -19.97 -1.67 -1.81
N ASN A 92 -20.26 -2.92 -1.45
CA ASN A 92 -19.26 -3.99 -1.40
C ASN A 92 -18.63 -4.22 -2.79
N THR A 93 -19.45 -4.25 -3.84
CA THR A 93 -18.97 -4.40 -5.24
C THR A 93 -18.12 -3.22 -5.68
N MET A 94 -18.48 -2.00 -5.27
CA MET A 94 -17.69 -0.80 -5.55
C MET A 94 -16.34 -0.86 -4.84
N GLY A 95 -16.31 -1.29 -3.57
CA GLY A 95 -15.08 -1.54 -2.83
C GLY A 95 -14.17 -2.54 -3.54
N LEU A 96 -14.72 -3.68 -4.01
CA LEU A 96 -13.96 -4.66 -4.78
C LEU A 96 -13.38 -4.11 -6.08
N LEU A 97 -14.12 -3.25 -6.78
CA LEU A 97 -13.61 -2.59 -7.99
C LEU A 97 -12.47 -1.63 -7.68
N ILE A 98 -12.60 -0.83 -6.61
CA ILE A 98 -11.52 0.05 -6.12
C ILE A 98 -10.29 -0.78 -5.75
N LEU A 99 -10.46 -1.91 -5.07
CA LEU A 99 -9.38 -2.84 -4.73
C LEU A 99 -8.64 -3.34 -5.97
N LYS A 100 -9.36 -3.79 -7.01
CA LYS A 100 -8.77 -4.24 -8.27
C LYS A 100 -7.94 -3.13 -8.94
N ILE A 101 -8.51 -1.93 -9.04
CA ILE A 101 -7.83 -0.77 -9.63
C ILE A 101 -6.56 -0.43 -8.83
N SER A 102 -6.64 -0.48 -7.50
CA SER A 102 -5.52 -0.17 -6.62
C SER A 102 -4.35 -1.14 -6.80
N VAL A 103 -4.61 -2.43 -7.01
CA VAL A 103 -3.56 -3.41 -7.26
C VAL A 103 -2.86 -3.14 -8.58
N VAL A 104 -3.62 -2.88 -9.64
CA VAL A 104 -3.03 -2.50 -10.94
C VAL A 104 -2.15 -1.26 -10.78
N TRP A 105 -2.62 -0.25 -10.04
CA TRP A 105 -1.84 0.95 -9.72
C TRP A 105 -0.54 0.61 -8.99
N ILE A 106 -0.61 -0.20 -7.93
CA ILE A 106 0.57 -0.61 -7.16
C ILE A 106 1.58 -1.35 -8.04
N VAL A 107 1.12 -2.26 -8.90
CA VAL A 107 1.98 -3.01 -9.83
C VAL A 107 2.67 -2.07 -10.83
N ILE A 108 1.95 -1.12 -11.41
CA ILE A 108 2.54 -0.11 -12.31
C ILE A 108 3.59 0.72 -11.56
N ALA A 109 3.28 1.18 -10.35
CA ALA A 109 4.22 1.93 -9.53
C ALA A 109 5.48 1.11 -9.18
N GLN A 110 5.33 -0.19 -8.92
CA GLN A 110 6.45 -1.09 -8.67
C GLN A 110 7.34 -1.28 -9.91
N LEU A 111 6.73 -1.47 -11.09
CA LEU A 111 7.46 -1.55 -12.37
C LEU A 111 8.22 -0.28 -12.68
N ASP A 112 7.63 0.88 -12.42
CA ASP A 112 8.29 2.17 -12.60
C ASP A 112 9.49 2.33 -11.64
N ILE A 113 9.37 1.89 -10.37
CA ILE A 113 10.49 1.92 -9.42
C ILE A 113 11.65 1.09 -9.95
N ASP A 114 11.38 -0.13 -10.41
CA ASP A 114 12.42 -1.05 -10.85
C ASP A 114 13.11 -0.58 -12.14
N LYS A 115 12.36 0.02 -13.07
CA LYS A 115 12.94 0.67 -14.27
C LYS A 115 13.89 1.79 -13.90
N GLU A 116 13.52 2.64 -12.95
CA GLU A 116 14.38 3.75 -12.52
C GLU A 116 15.58 3.27 -11.70
N LEU A 117 15.41 2.25 -10.86
CA LEU A 117 16.50 1.62 -10.12
C LEU A 117 17.54 0.99 -11.08
N TYR A 118 17.07 0.37 -12.17
CA TYR A 118 17.95 -0.22 -13.19
C TYR A 118 18.78 0.85 -13.93
N LYS A 119 18.18 2.00 -14.27
CA LYS A 119 18.92 3.14 -14.86
C LYS A 119 19.95 3.72 -13.90
N TYR A 120 19.61 3.83 -12.61
CA TYR A 120 20.53 4.28 -11.56
C TYR A 120 21.74 3.36 -11.44
N SER A 121 21.53 2.03 -11.42
CA SER A 121 22.61 1.04 -11.33
C SER A 121 23.65 1.14 -12.46
N ARG A 122 23.30 1.71 -13.60
CA ARG A 122 24.22 1.92 -14.74
C ARG A 122 24.87 3.32 -14.76
N ASN A 123 24.71 4.10 -13.70
CA ASN A 123 25.35 5.40 -13.50
C ASN A 123 25.04 6.45 -14.59
N ILE A 124 23.90 6.30 -15.28
CA ILE A 124 23.57 7.12 -16.45
C ILE A 124 23.16 8.55 -16.03
N GLN A 125 22.52 8.74 -14.88
CA GLN A 125 22.17 10.06 -14.29
C GLN A 125 21.91 9.97 -12.76
N SER A 126 22.95 10.04 -11.93
CA SER A 126 22.86 9.65 -10.50
C SER A 126 22.04 10.58 -9.60
N LEU A 127 21.95 11.89 -9.91
CA LEU A 127 21.21 12.86 -9.08
C LEU A 127 19.70 12.93 -9.43
N SER A 128 19.35 12.93 -10.72
CA SER A 128 17.95 12.95 -11.17
C SER A 128 17.22 11.64 -10.84
N ALA A 129 17.93 10.51 -10.85
CA ALA A 129 17.36 9.20 -10.59
C ALA A 129 16.90 9.03 -9.12
N MET A 130 17.56 9.65 -8.13
CA MET A 130 17.13 9.57 -6.72
C MET A 130 15.82 10.33 -6.47
N GLU A 131 15.65 11.50 -7.08
CA GLU A 131 14.38 12.24 -7.02
C GLU A 131 13.24 11.49 -7.70
N LEU A 132 13.56 10.80 -8.80
CA LEU A 132 12.61 9.99 -9.55
C LEU A 132 12.18 8.74 -8.78
N VAL A 133 13.09 8.06 -8.09
CA VAL A 133 12.76 6.96 -7.16
C VAL A 133 11.84 7.44 -6.04
N ASN A 134 12.14 8.59 -5.43
CA ASN A 134 11.29 9.19 -4.40
C ASN A 134 9.87 9.54 -4.91
N TYR A 135 9.76 10.00 -6.15
CA TYR A 135 8.48 10.27 -6.80
C TYR A 135 7.68 8.99 -7.05
N THR A 136 8.34 7.92 -7.48
CA THR A 136 7.67 6.65 -7.75
C THR A 136 7.29 5.90 -6.47
N GLU A 137 8.09 5.99 -5.40
CA GLU A 137 7.70 5.49 -4.07
C GLU A 137 6.47 6.22 -3.53
N ARG A 138 6.31 7.52 -3.81
CA ARG A 138 5.09 8.26 -3.50
C ARG A 138 3.87 7.76 -4.26
N LYS A 139 4.03 7.41 -5.55
CA LYS A 139 2.96 6.77 -6.34
C LYS A 139 2.55 5.42 -5.74
N LEU A 140 3.50 4.63 -5.24
CA LEU A 140 3.23 3.37 -4.55
C LEU A 140 2.43 3.60 -3.26
N LEU A 141 2.85 4.55 -2.41
CA LEU A 141 2.14 4.89 -1.17
C LEU A 141 0.71 5.41 -1.45
N SER A 142 0.53 6.16 -2.54
CA SER A 142 -0.80 6.56 -3.02
C SER A 142 -1.65 5.35 -3.39
N GLY A 143 -1.12 4.41 -4.17
CA GLY A 143 -1.83 3.18 -4.54
C GLY A 143 -2.22 2.35 -3.32
N MET A 144 -1.36 2.25 -2.30
CA MET A 144 -1.68 1.58 -1.04
C MET A 144 -2.79 2.28 -0.26
N LEU A 145 -2.85 3.62 -0.27
CA LEU A 145 -3.94 4.35 0.37
C LEU A 145 -5.29 4.07 -0.32
N VAL A 146 -5.32 4.07 -1.66
CA VAL A 146 -6.52 3.70 -2.42
C VAL A 146 -6.92 2.25 -2.13
N LEU A 147 -5.95 1.35 -1.97
CA LEU A 147 -6.21 -0.03 -1.55
C LEU A 147 -6.90 -0.10 -0.18
N PHE A 148 -6.45 0.69 0.81
CA PHE A 148 -7.09 0.72 2.13
C PHE A 148 -8.53 1.26 2.07
N VAL A 149 -8.76 2.28 1.25
CA VAL A 149 -10.11 2.81 1.01
C VAL A 149 -11.01 1.75 0.38
N GLY A 150 -10.52 1.05 -0.65
CA GLY A 150 -11.23 -0.06 -1.28
C GLY A 150 -11.55 -1.19 -0.30
N TYR A 151 -10.61 -1.52 0.59
CA TYR A 151 -10.80 -2.55 1.61
C TYR A 151 -11.90 -2.17 2.59
N PHE A 152 -11.80 -0.99 3.18
CA PHE A 152 -12.81 -0.46 4.11
C PHE A 152 -14.18 -0.36 3.45
N THR A 153 -14.25 0.02 2.19
CA THR A 153 -15.52 0.08 1.43
C THR A 153 -16.11 -1.32 1.22
N THR A 154 -15.27 -2.34 1.02
CA THR A 154 -15.75 -3.72 0.84
C THR A 154 -16.19 -4.37 2.14
N ILE A 155 -15.42 -4.18 3.20
CA ILE A 155 -15.71 -4.67 4.54
C ILE A 155 -15.80 -3.45 5.46
N THR A 156 -17.01 -2.89 5.58
CA THR A 156 -17.22 -1.68 6.38
C THR A 156 -17.17 -2.02 7.87
N ASN A 157 -16.12 -1.53 8.54
CA ASN A 157 -15.93 -1.68 9.98
C ASN A 157 -15.15 -0.49 10.57
N ILE A 158 -15.33 -0.27 11.87
CA ILE A 158 -14.77 0.92 12.55
C ILE A 158 -13.24 0.87 12.57
N ILE A 159 -12.65 -0.31 12.81
CA ILE A 159 -11.19 -0.46 12.87
C ILE A 159 -10.55 -0.13 11.50
N GLY A 160 -11.16 -0.58 10.41
CA GLY A 160 -10.72 -0.29 9.05
C GLY A 160 -10.80 1.20 8.72
N LEU A 161 -11.87 1.88 9.18
CA LEU A 161 -11.97 3.34 9.06
C LEU A 161 -10.82 4.05 9.79
N LEU A 162 -10.53 3.64 11.03
CA LEU A 162 -9.41 4.19 11.80
C LEU A 162 -8.07 3.98 11.09
N LEU A 163 -7.82 2.79 10.53
CA LEU A 163 -6.61 2.51 9.76
C LEU A 163 -6.50 3.37 8.50
N VAL A 164 -7.61 3.59 7.79
CA VAL A 164 -7.64 4.51 6.63
C VAL A 164 -7.33 5.93 7.05
N ILE A 165 -7.90 6.43 8.16
CA ILE A 165 -7.62 7.77 8.70
C ILE A 165 -6.13 7.89 9.06
N VAL A 166 -5.57 6.90 9.75
CA VAL A 166 -4.13 6.86 10.07
C VAL A 166 -3.29 6.89 8.79
N GLY A 167 -3.63 6.07 7.80
CA GLY A 167 -2.97 6.06 6.49
C GLY A 167 -3.03 7.43 5.80
N PHE A 168 -4.18 8.10 5.86
CA PHE A 168 -4.38 9.43 5.30
C PHE A 168 -3.57 10.52 6.02
N VAL A 169 -3.51 10.48 7.35
CA VAL A 169 -2.68 11.40 8.15
C VAL A 169 -1.19 11.21 7.82
N ILE A 170 -0.73 9.96 7.67
CA ILE A 170 0.64 9.68 7.25
C ILE A 170 0.86 10.23 5.83
N HIS A 171 -0.05 9.97 4.90
CA HIS A 171 0.04 10.44 3.52
C HIS A 171 0.17 11.97 3.45
N THR A 172 -0.75 12.69 4.07
CA THR A 172 -0.78 14.16 4.06
C THR A 172 0.48 14.76 4.69
N ARG A 173 1.00 14.20 5.80
CA ARG A 173 2.26 14.68 6.38
C ARG A 173 3.47 14.49 5.47
N VAL A 174 3.46 13.46 4.62
CA VAL A 174 4.58 13.16 3.70
C VAL A 174 4.53 14.03 2.45
N PHE A 175 3.33 14.35 1.97
CA PHE A 175 3.14 15.22 0.81
C PHE A 175 3.20 16.71 1.19
N SER A 176 2.65 17.11 2.33
CA SER A 176 2.66 18.50 2.81
C SER A 176 4.05 18.96 3.27
N SER A 177 4.92 18.05 3.74
CA SER A 177 6.32 18.38 4.08
C SER A 177 7.17 18.88 2.90
N LYS A 178 6.65 18.90 1.66
CA LYS A 178 7.28 19.52 0.48
C LYS A 178 6.72 20.91 0.13
N ALA A 179 5.65 21.38 0.78
CA ALA A 179 5.10 22.72 0.50
C ALA A 179 5.92 23.86 1.14
N THR A 180 6.94 23.55 1.93
CA THR A 180 7.77 24.52 2.67
C THR A 180 9.23 24.59 2.22
N THR A 181 9.53 24.28 0.97
CA THR A 181 10.76 24.75 0.31
C THR A 181 10.38 25.63 -0.87
N PRO A 182 10.12 26.94 -0.65
CA PRO A 182 10.19 27.90 -1.73
C PRO A 182 11.65 27.98 -2.21
N CYS A 183 11.80 27.93 -3.53
CA CYS A 183 12.88 28.41 -4.40
C CYS A 183 14.29 28.57 -3.81
#